data_AF-A0A938H188-F1
#
_entry.id   AF-A0A938H188-F1
#
_cell.length_a   1.000
_cell.length_b   1.000
_cell.length_c   1.000
_cell.angle_alpha   90.00
_cell.angle_beta   90.00
_cell.angle_gamma   90.00
#
_symmetry.space_group_name_H-M   'P 1'
#
loop_
_entity.id
_entity.type
_entity.pdbx_description
1 polymer ?
#
loop_
_entity_poly.entity_id
_entity_poly.type
_entity_poly.pdbx_seq_one_letter_code
_entity_poly.pdbx_strand_id
1 'polypeptide(L)'
;MPWPYWFELAVVFGLTAVGNILLGHFEAGRPKWRRVLKVGLAGALAVAVSASLGRSWFFALLGALLVTVVVIHAWWLPRHGVNGWTGEPRERYYRLRGWKM
;
A
#
# COMPACT_ATOMS: atom_id res chain seq x y z
N MET A 1 -0.39 -27.53 -14.33
CA MET A 1 -1.63 -26.72 -14.24
C MET A 1 -1.24 -25.32 -13.80
N PRO A 2 -1.63 -24.24 -14.51
CA PRO A 2 -1.52 -22.90 -13.93
C PRO A 2 -2.37 -22.91 -12.66
N TRP A 3 -1.75 -22.57 -11.53
CA TRP A 3 -2.50 -22.38 -10.29
C TRP A 3 -3.52 -21.27 -10.53
N PRO A 4 -4.78 -21.42 -10.10
CA PRO A 4 -5.73 -20.34 -10.24
C PRO A 4 -5.29 -19.18 -9.33
N TYR A 5 -5.04 -18.00 -9.91
CA TYR A 5 -4.43 -16.83 -9.23
C TYR A 5 -5.38 -16.11 -8.25
N TRP A 6 -6.46 -16.76 -7.83
CA TRP A 6 -7.39 -16.22 -6.84
C TRP A 6 -6.70 -16.00 -5.50
N PHE A 7 -5.67 -16.80 -5.17
CA PHE A 7 -4.94 -16.71 -3.92
C PHE A 7 -4.18 -15.37 -3.81
N GLU A 8 -3.43 -15.00 -4.85
CA GLU A 8 -2.70 -13.74 -4.91
C GLU A 8 -3.65 -12.54 -4.81
N LEU A 9 -4.77 -12.60 -5.52
CA LEU A 9 -5.81 -11.57 -5.44
C LEU A 9 -6.42 -11.48 -4.03
N ALA A 10 -6.77 -12.62 -3.42
CA ALA A 10 -7.34 -12.65 -2.07
C ALA A 10 -6.39 -12.07 -1.03
N VAL A 11 -5.10 -12.42 -1.12
CA VAL A 11 -4.06 -11.88 -0.23
C VAL A 11 -3.90 -10.37 -0.43
N VAL A 12 -3.75 -9.89 -1.67
CA VAL A 12 -3.57 -8.46 -1.94
C VAL A 12 -4.80 -7.65 -1.52
N PHE A 13 -6.01 -8.12 -1.84
CA PHE A 13 -7.24 -7.44 -1.45
C PHE A 13 -7.47 -7.49 0.06
N GLY A 14 -7.17 -8.60 0.73
CA GLY A 14 -7.21 -8.70 2.18
C GLY A 14 -6.26 -7.70 2.86
N LEU A 15 -5.00 -7.67 2.44
CA LEU A 15 -3.99 -6.74 2.98
C LEU A 15 -4.36 -5.28 2.73
N THR A 16 -4.81 -4.94 1.53
CA THR A 16 -5.23 -3.56 1.20
C THR A 16 -6.51 -3.16 1.94
N ALA A 17 -7.44 -4.08 2.19
CA ALA A 17 -8.62 -3.82 3.00
C ALA A 17 -8.24 -3.49 4.45
N VAL A 18 -7.42 -4.34 5.09
CA VAL A 18 -6.90 -4.09 6.44
C VAL A 18 -6.10 -2.78 6.49
N GLY A 19 -5.21 -2.56 5.53
CA GLY A 19 -4.42 -1.34 5.42
C GLY A 19 -5.28 -0.09 5.25
N ASN A 20 -6.39 -0.15 4.50
CA ASN A 20 -7.32 0.96 4.38
C ASN A 20 -8.08 1.24 5.68
N ILE A 21 -8.41 0.21 6.47
CA ILE A 21 -9.04 0.39 7.79
C ILE A 21 -8.08 1.09 8.75
N LEU A 22 -6.82 0.64 8.81
CA LEU A 22 -5.83 1.14 9.77
C LEU A 22 -5.22 2.48 9.34
N LEU A 23 -4.93 2.65 8.04
CA LEU A 23 -4.10 3.72 7.50
C LEU A 23 -4.82 4.56 6.42
N GLY A 24 -6.12 4.38 6.23
CA GLY A 24 -6.89 5.06 5.17
C GLY A 24 -6.90 6.59 5.28
N HIS A 25 -6.67 7.13 6.47
CA HIS A 25 -6.56 8.57 6.72
C HIS A 25 -5.36 9.20 6.00
N PHE A 26 -4.26 8.46 5.80
CA PHE A 26 -3.11 8.90 5.01
C PHE A 26 -3.44 9.13 3.54
N GLU A 27 -4.57 8.61 3.05
CA GLU A 27 -5.01 8.80 1.67
C GLU A 27 -6.14 9.84 1.53
N ALA A 28 -6.58 10.51 2.62
CA ALA A 28 -7.74 11.40 2.67
C ALA A 28 -7.92 12.32 1.44
N GLY A 29 -6.89 13.05 1.01
CA GLY A 29 -6.93 13.95 -0.14
C GLY A 29 -6.78 13.29 -1.53
N ARG A 30 -6.61 11.96 -1.63
CA ARG A 30 -6.63 11.25 -2.93
C ARG A 30 -8.07 11.01 -3.41
N PRO A 31 -8.38 11.30 -4.69
CA PRO A 31 -9.64 10.90 -5.32
C PRO A 31 -9.91 9.39 -5.17
N LYS A 32 -11.16 9.02 -4.87
CA LYS A 32 -11.55 7.62 -4.61
C LYS A 32 -11.20 6.69 -5.77
N TRP A 33 -11.39 7.11 -7.03
CA TRP A 33 -11.07 6.30 -8.21
C TRP A 33 -9.59 5.91 -8.29
N ARG A 34 -8.66 6.80 -7.87
CA ARG A 34 -7.22 6.48 -7.82
C ARG A 34 -6.90 5.43 -6.77
N ARG A 35 -7.64 5.42 -5.67
CA ARG A 35 -7.48 4.40 -4.63
C ARG A 35 -7.96 3.03 -5.11
N VAL A 36 -9.09 2.98 -5.83
CA VAL A 36 -9.58 1.75 -6.48
C VAL A 36 -8.59 1.26 -7.53
N LEU A 37 -8.12 2.15 -8.41
CA LEU A 37 -7.14 1.82 -9.44
C LEU A 37 -5.85 1.26 -8.83
N LYS A 38 -5.33 1.85 -7.74
CA LYS A 38 -4.16 1.37 -7.02
C LYS A 38 -4.31 -0.09 -6.57
N VAL A 39 -5.47 -0.46 -6.02
CA VAL A 39 -5.74 -1.84 -5.56
C VAL A 39 -5.84 -2.79 -6.75
N GLY A 40 -6.52 -2.40 -7.83
CA GLY A 40 -6.61 -3.19 -9.06
C GLY A 40 -5.23 -3.43 -9.70
N LEU A 41 -4.40 -2.40 -9.79
CA LEU A 41 -3.02 -2.50 -10.30
C LEU A 41 -2.14 -3.36 -9.40
N ALA A 42 -2.28 -3.27 -8.07
CA ALA A 42 -1.54 -4.14 -7.15
C ALA A 42 -1.91 -5.62 -7.33
N GLY A 43 -3.20 -5.93 -7.52
CA GLY A 43 -3.66 -7.29 -7.80
C GLY A 43 -3.15 -7.80 -9.15
N ALA A 44 -3.24 -6.98 -10.20
CA ALA A 44 -2.72 -7.32 -11.53
C ALA A 44 -1.20 -7.57 -11.50
N LEU A 45 -0.44 -6.73 -10.79
CA LEU A 45 1.00 -6.90 -10.61
C LEU A 45 1.33 -8.19 -9.85
N ALA A 46 0.60 -8.49 -8.77
CA ALA A 46 0.80 -9.72 -8.00
C ALA A 46 0.56 -10.98 -8.84
N VAL A 47 -0.52 -11.01 -9.62
CA VAL A 47 -0.80 -12.09 -10.57
C VAL A 47 0.29 -12.18 -11.63
N ALA A 48 0.69 -11.04 -12.22
CA ALA A 48 1.74 -11.02 -13.25
C ALA A 48 3.08 -11.57 -12.73
N VAL A 49 3.49 -11.18 -11.52
CA VAL A 49 4.73 -11.67 -10.89
C VAL A 49 4.61 -13.16 -10.56
N SER A 50 3.49 -13.61 -9.97
CA SER A 50 3.30 -15.02 -9.66
C SER A 50 3.26 -15.89 -10.93
N ALA A 51 2.63 -15.40 -12.00
CA ALA A 51 2.51 -16.09 -13.27
C ALA A 51 3.83 -16.19 -14.05
N SER A 52 4.71 -15.20 -13.92
CA SER A 52 5.96 -15.12 -14.69
C SER A 52 7.17 -15.66 -13.94
N LEU A 53 7.28 -15.37 -12.64
CA LEU A 53 8.44 -15.69 -11.81
C LEU A 53 8.13 -16.75 -10.74
N GLY A 54 6.85 -17.04 -10.51
CA GLY A 54 6.40 -18.00 -9.51
C GLY A 54 5.97 -17.35 -8.17
N ARG A 55 5.28 -18.16 -7.36
CA ARG A 55 4.68 -17.74 -6.07
C ARG A 55 5.70 -17.19 -5.06
N SER A 56 6.93 -17.71 -5.06
CA SER A 56 8.00 -17.23 -4.18
C SER A 56 8.32 -15.76 -4.42
N TRP A 57 8.35 -15.33 -5.69
CA TRP A 57 8.56 -13.93 -6.06
C TRP A 57 7.39 -13.03 -5.72
N PHE A 58 6.16 -13.56 -5.74
CA PHE A 58 5.00 -12.85 -5.20
C PHE A 58 5.19 -12.53 -3.71
N PHE A 59 5.63 -13.49 -2.89
CA PHE A 59 5.91 -13.23 -1.48
C PHE A 59 7.11 -12.30 -1.28
N ALA A 60 8.15 -12.39 -2.11
CA ALA A 60 9.26 -11.45 -2.09
C ALA A 60 8.79 -10.01 -2.38
N LEU A 61 7.90 -9.83 -3.36
CA LEU A 61 7.27 -8.54 -3.65
C LEU A 61 6.46 -8.02 -2.45
N LEU A 62 5.62 -8.87 -1.84
CA LEU A 62 4.87 -8.47 -0.63
C LEU A 62 5.79 -8.07 0.52
N GLY A 63 6.87 -8.83 0.74
CA GLY A 63 7.88 -8.52 1.76
C GLY A 63 8.54 -7.17 1.51
N ALA A 64 8.95 -6.88 0.27
CA ALA A 64 9.54 -5.60 -0.11
C ALA A 64 8.57 -4.43 0.10
N LEU A 65 7.30 -4.60 -0.26
CA LEU A 65 6.26 -3.58 -0.03
C LEU A 65 6.00 -3.36 1.47
N LEU A 66 5.95 -4.43 2.26
CA LEU A 66 5.79 -4.34 3.72
C LEU A 66 6.96 -3.58 4.35
N VAL A 67 8.20 -3.91 3.97
CA VAL A 67 9.39 -3.16 4.42
C VAL A 67 9.28 -1.68 4.04
N THR A 68 8.83 -1.38 2.82
CA THR A 68 8.61 0.00 2.38
C THR A 68 7.60 0.73 3.27
N VAL A 69 6.47 0.09 3.59
CA VAL A 69 5.47 0.66 4.52
C VAL A 69 6.08 0.89 5.90
N VAL A 70 6.79 -0.09 6.46
CA VAL A 70 7.44 0.05 7.77
C VAL A 70 8.47 1.18 7.76
N VAL A 71 9.32 1.27 6.74
CA VAL A 71 10.31 2.36 6.62
C VAL A 71 9.63 3.72 6.54
N ILE A 72 8.55 3.84 5.76
CA ILE A 72 7.81 5.10 5.64
C ILE A 72 7.19 5.50 6.98
N HIS A 73 6.49 4.57 7.63
CA HIS A 73 5.70 4.87 8.82
C HIS A 73 6.58 4.94 10.09
N ALA A 74 7.52 4.03 10.29
CA ALA A 74 8.33 3.99 11.51
C ALA A 74 9.51 4.96 11.49
N TRP A 75 9.99 5.38 10.31
CA TRP A 75 11.21 6.18 10.20
C TRP A 75 11.04 7.45 9.38
N TRP A 76 10.62 7.36 8.11
CA TRP A 76 10.62 8.53 7.22
C TRP A 76 9.61 9.60 7.68
N LEU A 77 8.37 9.23 7.98
CA LEU A 77 7.35 10.17 8.47
C LEU A 77 7.77 10.84 9.79
N PRO A 78 8.20 10.10 10.84
CA PRO A 78 8.72 10.69 12.07
C PRO A 78 9.90 11.63 11.85
N ARG A 79 10.82 11.28 10.93
CA ARG A 79 11.95 12.15 10.56
C ARG A 79 11.50 13.45 9.90
N HIS A 80 10.33 13.46 9.27
CA HIS A 80 9.66 14.66 8.75
C HIS A 80 8.66 15.25 9.74
N GLY A 81 8.73 14.88 11.03
CA GLY A 81 7.89 15.38 12.11
C GLY A 81 6.39 15.15 11.92
N VAL A 82 6.05 14.04 11.26
CA VAL A 82 4.69 13.51 11.16
C VAL A 82 4.65 12.17 11.87
N ASN A 83 3.67 11.95 12.75
CA ASN A 83 3.47 10.68 13.41
C ASN A 83 3.14 9.61 12.36
N GLY A 84 3.94 8.54 12.35
CA GLY A 84 3.80 7.43 11.43
C GLY A 84 2.49 6.65 11.51
N TRP A 85 1.78 6.72 12.63
CA TRP A 85 0.54 5.98 12.84
C TRP A 85 -0.68 6.88 12.61
N THR A 86 -0.69 8.08 13.19
CA THR A 86 -1.84 8.99 13.18
C THR A 86 -1.81 10.02 12.05
N GLY A 87 -0.64 10.26 11.44
CA GLY A 87 -0.47 11.29 10.40
C GLY A 87 -0.45 12.72 10.94
N GLU A 88 -0.33 12.90 12.25
CA GLU A 88 -0.34 14.23 12.90
C GLU A 88 1.07 14.83 13.05
N PRO A 89 1.24 16.16 12.95
CA PRO A 89 0.22 17.16 12.61
C PRO A 89 -0.22 17.07 11.13
N ARG A 90 -1.53 17.13 10.88
CA ARG A 90 -2.12 16.89 9.54
C ARG A 90 -1.63 17.90 8.53
N GLU A 91 -1.39 19.13 8.96
CA GLU A 91 -0.96 20.23 8.11
C GLU A 91 0.42 19.98 7.52
N ARG A 92 1.31 19.37 8.31
CA ARG A 92 2.63 18.99 7.85
C ARG A 92 2.55 17.81 6.88
N TYR A 93 1.72 16.82 7.19
CA TYR A 93 1.49 15.69 6.30
C TYR A 93 0.91 16.13 4.94
N TYR A 94 -0.10 17.00 4.93
CA TYR A 94 -0.71 17.49 3.69
C TYR A 94 0.28 18.30 2.84
N ARG A 95 1.15 19.10 3.46
CA ARG A 95 2.25 19.78 2.76
C ARG A 95 3.22 18.79 2.12
N LEU A 96 3.65 17.73 2.82
CA LEU A 96 4.49 16.68 2.24
C LEU A 96 3.82 15.99 1.03
N ARG A 97 2.49 15.89 1.07
CA ARG A 97 1.68 15.29 0.00
C ARG A 97 1.36 16.24 -1.15
N GLY A 98 1.72 17.53 -1.03
CA GLY A 98 1.38 18.57 -2.00
C GLY A 98 -0.13 18.82 -2.11
N TRP A 99 -0.90 18.47 -1.08
CA TRP A 99 -2.33 18.76 -1.04
C TRP A 99 -2.53 20.21 -0.66
N LYS A 100 -3.26 20.95 -1.49
CA LYS A 100 -3.75 22.28 -1.13
C LYS A 100 -4.97 22.08 -0.23
N MET A 101 -4.93 22.70 0.95
CA MET A 101 -6.11 22.84 1.80
C MET A 101 -7.06 23.87 1.18
#